data_AF-A0AAU7KGM6-F1
#
_entry.id   AF-A0AAU7KGM6-F1
#
_cell.length_a   1.000
_cell.length_b   1.000
_cell.length_c   1.000
_cell.angle_alpha   90.00
_cell.angle_beta   90.00
_cell.angle_gamma   90.00
#
_symmetry.space_group_name_H-M   'P 1'
#
loop_
_entity.id
_entity.type
_entity.pdbx_description
1 polymer ?
#
loop_
_entity_poly.entity_id
_entity_poly.type
_entity_poly.pdbx_seq_one_letter_code
_entity_poly.pdbx_strand_id
1 'polypeptide(L)'
;MNKAVEIDMTFEEDPGETIRLVAVVNDRGDLTSTQVYGFARDRAEEELVTYPFVLDRAGDDHYQIRWGYGDCTESALNFSSPAVALGQRVYRVDTYRTGSARFCYEITGINDLVR
;
A
#
# COMPACT_ATOMS: atom_id res chain seq x y z
N MET A 1 8.63 19.16 -9.84
CA MET A 1 7.32 18.91 -10.46
C MET A 1 6.74 17.63 -9.89
N ASN A 2 5.45 17.59 -9.64
CA ASN A 2 4.81 16.36 -9.17
C ASN A 2 4.64 15.36 -10.31
N LYS A 3 4.72 14.07 -9.99
CA LYS A 3 4.71 12.97 -10.96
C LYS A 3 3.79 11.85 -10.52
N ALA A 4 2.93 11.39 -11.43
CA ALA A 4 2.10 10.22 -11.20
C ALA A 4 2.92 8.94 -11.40
N VAL A 5 2.86 8.04 -10.42
CA VAL A 5 3.59 6.78 -10.40
C VAL A 5 2.69 5.62 -10.00
N GLU A 6 3.01 4.46 -10.52
CA GLU A 6 2.52 3.16 -10.05
C GLU A 6 3.61 2.57 -9.13
N ILE A 7 3.22 2.14 -7.93
CA ILE A 7 4.12 1.54 -6.95
C ILE A 7 3.70 0.09 -6.75
N ASP A 8 4.58 -0.83 -7.11
CA ASP A 8 4.40 -2.26 -6.91
C ASP A 8 5.07 -2.69 -5.60
N MET A 9 4.35 -3.50 -4.83
CA MET A 9 4.81 -4.06 -3.57
C MET A 9 4.53 -5.57 -3.52
N THR A 10 5.45 -6.31 -2.92
CA THR A 10 5.37 -7.77 -2.79
C THR A 10 5.49 -8.17 -1.32
N PHE A 11 4.64 -9.08 -0.87
CA PHE A 11 4.68 -9.58 0.51
C PHE A 11 5.92 -10.47 0.72
N GLU A 12 6.66 -10.24 1.82
CA GLU A 12 7.91 -10.96 2.09
C GLU A 12 7.70 -12.47 2.33
N GLU A 13 6.54 -12.88 2.87
CA GLU A 13 6.28 -14.30 3.22
C GLU A 13 5.58 -15.10 2.11
N ASP A 14 4.80 -14.45 1.25
CA ASP A 14 4.18 -15.05 0.05
C ASP A 14 4.29 -14.08 -1.14
N PRO A 15 5.26 -14.26 -2.05
CA PRO A 15 5.41 -13.39 -3.22
C PRO A 15 4.23 -13.40 -4.19
N GLY A 16 3.27 -14.33 -4.04
CA GLY A 16 2.00 -14.31 -4.77
C GLY A 16 1.05 -13.21 -4.28
N GLU A 17 1.25 -12.73 -3.06
CA GLU A 17 0.51 -11.60 -2.49
C GLU A 17 1.19 -10.27 -2.81
N THR A 18 0.42 -9.34 -3.37
CA THR A 18 0.95 -8.07 -3.87
C THR A 18 0.04 -6.90 -3.55
N ILE A 19 0.63 -5.72 -3.43
CA ILE A 19 -0.11 -4.47 -3.37
C ILE A 19 0.38 -3.59 -4.50
N ARG A 20 -0.56 -2.95 -5.21
CA ARG A 20 -0.26 -1.91 -6.18
C ARG A 20 -0.94 -0.61 -5.79
N LEU A 21 -0.19 0.48 -5.83
CA LEU A 21 -0.69 1.84 -5.61
C LEU A 21 -0.54 2.70 -6.85
N VAL A 22 -1.49 3.61 -7.06
CA VAL A 22 -1.41 4.71 -8.02
C VAL A 22 -1.36 6.00 -7.21
N ALA A 23 -0.20 6.65 -7.24
CA ALA A 23 0.11 7.78 -6.37
C ALA A 23 0.75 8.96 -7.13
N VAL A 24 0.85 10.10 -6.47
CA VAL A 24 1.60 11.27 -6.95
C VAL A 24 2.75 11.58 -6.00
N VAL A 25 3.97 11.64 -6.53
CA VAL A 25 5.19 11.96 -5.77
C VAL A 25 5.76 13.32 -6.18
N ASN A 26 6.47 13.99 -5.27
CA ASN A 26 7.24 15.21 -5.57
C ASN A 26 8.64 14.86 -6.13
N ASP A 27 9.47 15.88 -6.41
CA ASP A 27 10.85 15.69 -6.90
C ASP A 27 11.78 14.95 -5.92
N ARG A 28 11.41 14.87 -4.65
CA ARG A 28 12.15 14.13 -3.62
C ARG A 28 11.68 12.68 -3.48
N GLY A 29 10.63 12.30 -4.21
CA GLY A 29 10.00 10.99 -4.09
C GLY A 29 8.98 10.88 -2.96
N ASP A 30 8.64 11.97 -2.25
CA ASP A 30 7.65 11.91 -1.18
C ASP A 30 6.24 11.80 -1.75
N LEU A 31 5.40 10.99 -1.12
CA LEU A 31 3.97 10.94 -1.41
C LEU A 31 3.31 12.29 -1.09
N THR A 32 2.66 12.88 -2.09
CA THR A 32 2.03 14.21 -1.98
C THR A 32 0.52 14.17 -1.85
N SER A 33 -0.10 13.05 -2.21
CA SER A 33 -1.56 12.93 -2.23
C SER A 33 -2.11 12.68 -0.83
N THR A 34 -3.24 13.31 -0.51
CA THR A 34 -4.01 12.99 0.71
C THR A 34 -4.78 11.68 0.59
N GLN A 35 -5.06 11.26 -0.64
CA GLN A 35 -5.65 9.97 -0.98
C GLN A 35 -4.86 9.26 -2.07
N VAL A 36 -4.68 7.96 -1.93
CA VAL A 36 -3.99 7.10 -2.90
C VAL A 36 -4.91 5.91 -3.21
N TYR A 37 -5.05 5.56 -4.50
CA TYR A 37 -5.85 4.41 -4.91
C TYR A 37 -4.96 3.20 -5.09
N GLY A 38 -5.48 2.01 -4.77
CA GLY A 38 -4.72 0.79 -4.98
C GLY A 38 -5.58 -0.45 -5.04
N PHE A 39 -4.90 -1.57 -5.23
CA PHE A 39 -5.49 -2.88 -5.06
C PHE A 39 -4.48 -3.82 -4.41
N ALA A 40 -5.00 -4.73 -3.59
CA ALA A 40 -4.25 -5.83 -3.02
C ALA A 40 -4.66 -7.11 -3.72
N ARG A 41 -3.71 -8.00 -3.99
CA ARG A 41 -3.96 -9.38 -4.37
C ARG A 41 -3.56 -10.22 -3.18
N ASP A 42 -4.54 -10.70 -2.42
CA ASP A 42 -4.32 -11.40 -1.15
C ASP A 42 -4.94 -12.79 -1.21
N ARG A 43 -4.44 -13.71 -0.38
CA ARG A 43 -4.98 -15.06 -0.29
C ARG A 43 -6.23 -15.10 0.59
N ALA A 44 -7.35 -15.52 0.00
CA ALA A 44 -8.61 -15.78 0.70
C ALA A 44 -9.03 -17.22 0.42
N GLU A 45 -9.17 -18.03 1.47
CA GLU A 45 -9.62 -19.43 1.38
C GLU A 45 -8.88 -20.25 0.29
N GLU A 46 -7.54 -20.13 0.26
CA GLU A 46 -6.62 -20.78 -0.69
C GLU A 46 -6.53 -20.16 -2.10
N GLU A 47 -7.44 -19.26 -2.49
CA GLU A 47 -7.40 -18.55 -3.77
C GLU A 47 -6.81 -17.14 -3.63
N LEU A 48 -6.15 -16.65 -4.69
CA LEU A 48 -5.71 -15.24 -4.75
C LEU A 48 -6.83 -14.37 -5.28
N VAL A 49 -7.30 -13.44 -4.45
CA VAL A 49 -8.41 -12.53 -4.74
C VAL A 49 -7.89 -11.10 -4.79
N THR A 50 -8.44 -10.29 -5.69
CA THR A 50 -8.07 -8.87 -5.81
C THR A 50 -9.09 -7.98 -5.12
N TYR A 51 -8.61 -7.18 -4.15
CA TYR A 51 -9.38 -6.23 -3.37
C TYR A 51 -8.97 -4.80 -3.72
N PRO A 52 -9.87 -3.98 -4.30
CA PRO A 52 -9.60 -2.56 -4.45
C PRO A 52 -9.64 -1.88 -3.08
N PHE A 53 -8.84 -0.84 -2.89
CA PHE A 53 -8.87 -0.03 -1.68
C PHE A 53 -8.46 1.43 -1.97
N VAL A 54 -8.76 2.28 -1.00
CA VAL A 54 -8.27 3.67 -0.94
C VAL A 54 -7.43 3.82 0.32
N LEU A 55 -6.30 4.51 0.21
CA LEU A 55 -5.51 4.96 1.33
C LEU A 55 -5.85 6.42 1.64
N ASP A 56 -6.17 6.72 2.89
CA ASP A 56 -6.35 8.06 3.41
C ASP A 56 -5.15 8.44 4.28
N ARG A 57 -4.51 9.58 3.99
CA ARG A 57 -3.33 10.04 4.75
C ARG A 57 -3.71 10.37 6.19
N ALA A 58 -3.06 9.71 7.14
CA ALA A 58 -3.27 9.89 8.58
C ALA A 58 -2.01 10.38 9.32
N GLY A 59 -0.85 10.40 8.64
CA GLY A 59 0.41 10.97 9.09
C GLY A 59 1.32 11.25 7.90
N ASP A 60 2.61 11.48 8.13
CA ASP A 60 3.56 11.70 7.03
C ASP A 60 3.90 10.43 6.25
N ASP A 61 4.00 9.31 6.96
CA ASP A 61 4.33 7.98 6.49
C ASP A 61 3.22 6.95 6.82
N HIS A 62 2.10 7.43 7.36
CA HIS A 62 0.99 6.61 7.85
C HIS A 62 -0.29 6.86 7.05
N TYR A 63 -0.89 5.78 6.56
CA TYR A 63 -2.12 5.82 5.78
C TYR A 63 -3.13 4.81 6.33
N GLN A 64 -4.39 5.21 6.42
CA GLN A 64 -5.51 4.34 6.76
C GLN A 64 -6.07 3.71 5.50
N ILE A 65 -6.31 2.41 5.51
CA ILE A 65 -6.87 1.67 4.37
C ILE A 65 -8.39 1.62 4.52
N ARG A 66 -9.09 2.03 3.47
CA ARG A 66 -10.52 1.75 3.27
C ARG A 66 -10.65 0.71 2.18
N TRP A 67 -10.94 -0.51 2.61
CA TRP A 67 -11.17 -1.63 1.71
C TRP A 67 -12.47 -1.48 0.92
N GLY A 68 -12.46 -2.05 -0.29
CA GLY A 68 -13.66 -2.22 -1.10
C GLY A 68 -14.59 -3.30 -0.54
N TYR A 69 -15.68 -3.52 -1.26
CA TYR A 69 -16.64 -4.61 -0.99
C TYR A 69 -17.25 -4.65 0.43
N GLY A 70 -17.26 -3.51 1.13
CA GLY A 70 -17.86 -3.41 2.46
C GLY A 70 -17.05 -4.07 3.57
N ASP A 71 -15.79 -4.43 3.31
CA ASP A 71 -14.87 -4.90 4.34
C ASP A 71 -14.63 -3.78 5.36
N CYS A 72 -14.85 -4.11 6.63
CA CYS A 72 -14.77 -3.20 7.76
C CYS A 72 -13.52 -3.40 8.62
N THR A 73 -12.54 -4.17 8.11
CA THR A 73 -11.25 -4.35 8.77
C THR A 73 -10.55 -3.01 8.91
N GLU A 74 -10.14 -2.70 10.14
CA GLU A 74 -9.35 -1.51 10.44
C GLU A 74 -7.90 -1.79 10.09
N SER A 75 -7.48 -1.28 8.92
CA SER A 75 -6.16 -1.54 8.38
C SER A 75 -5.39 -0.24 8.16
N ALA A 76 -4.08 -0.29 8.34
CA ALA A 76 -3.18 0.82 8.03
C ALA A 76 -1.96 0.37 7.22
N LEU A 77 -1.43 1.27 6.41
CA LEU A 77 -0.20 1.08 5.64
C LEU A 77 0.85 2.10 6.10
N ASN A 78 2.01 1.58 6.53
CA ASN A 78 3.10 2.36 7.13
C ASN A 78 4.34 2.26 6.27
N PHE A 79 4.75 3.37 5.67
CA PHE A 79 6.01 3.44 4.94
C PHE A 79 7.16 3.62 5.94
N SER A 80 8.28 2.94 5.74
CA SER A 80 9.46 3.12 6.61
C SER A 80 10.19 4.46 6.41
N SER A 81 9.80 5.24 5.40
CA SER A 81 10.33 6.54 5.01
C SER A 81 9.27 7.30 4.20
N PRO A 82 9.17 8.64 4.31
CA PRO A 82 8.24 9.44 3.50
C PRO A 82 8.50 9.35 1.99
N ALA A 83 9.78 9.30 1.59
CA ALA A 83 10.19 9.15 0.20
C ALA A 83 10.12 7.67 -0.20
N VAL A 84 9.40 7.38 -1.29
CA VAL A 84 9.26 6.01 -1.80
C VAL A 84 10.51 5.58 -2.57
N ALA A 85 10.99 4.37 -2.30
CA ALA A 85 12.19 3.83 -2.93
C ALA A 85 12.10 2.32 -3.16
N LEU A 86 12.77 1.81 -4.19
CA LEU A 86 12.90 0.36 -4.39
C LEU A 86 13.61 -0.29 -3.19
N GLY A 87 13.15 -1.48 -2.79
CA GLY A 87 13.65 -2.20 -1.62
C GLY A 87 13.13 -1.65 -0.28
N GLN A 88 12.31 -0.60 -0.30
CA GLN A 88 11.74 -0.03 0.90
C GLN A 88 10.70 -0.98 1.52
N ARG A 89 10.79 -1.18 2.83
CA ARG A 89 9.77 -1.89 3.59
C ARG A 89 8.56 -1.03 3.89
N VAL A 90 7.39 -1.61 3.69
CA VAL A 90 6.08 -1.04 3.98
C VAL A 90 5.30 -2.05 4.80
N TYR A 91 4.69 -1.61 5.90
CA TYR A 91 3.98 -2.49 6.80
C TYR A 91 2.47 -2.28 6.71
N ARG A 92 1.74 -3.34 6.37
CA ARG A 92 0.29 -3.38 6.61
C ARG A 92 0.05 -3.83 8.05
N VAL A 93 -0.82 -3.13 8.77
CA VAL A 93 -1.27 -3.52 10.10
C VAL A 93 -2.77 -3.62 10.09
N ASP A 94 -3.29 -4.82 10.32
CA ASP A 94 -4.72 -5.08 10.41
C ASP A 94 -5.09 -5.25 11.89
N THR A 95 -6.08 -4.50 12.34
CA THR A 95 -6.50 -4.43 13.75
C THR A 95 -7.84 -5.12 13.92
N TYR A 96 -7.87 -6.06 14.86
CA TYR A 96 -9.03 -6.86 15.22
C TYR A 96 -9.33 -6.68 16.71
N ARG A 97 -10.51 -7.12 17.15
CA ARG A 97 -10.87 -7.10 18.58
C ARG A 97 -9.89 -7.90 19.46
N THR A 98 -9.29 -8.95 18.91
CA THR A 98 -8.42 -9.89 19.62
C THR A 98 -6.93 -9.53 19.56
N GLY A 99 -6.55 -8.48 18.81
CA GLY A 99 -5.16 -8.09 18.61
C GLY A 99 -4.93 -7.52 17.22
N SER A 100 -3.67 -7.34 16.84
CA SER A 100 -3.28 -6.88 15.51
C SER A 100 -2.39 -7.89 14.79
N ALA A 101 -2.50 -7.93 13.46
CA ALA A 101 -1.61 -8.66 12.57
C ALA A 101 -0.76 -7.65 11.78
N ARG A 102 0.51 -7.98 11.53
CA ARG A 102 1.43 -7.11 10.79
C ARG A 102 2.06 -7.89 9.65
N PHE A 103 2.01 -7.30 8.46
CA PHE A 103 2.51 -7.87 7.20
C PHE A 103 3.57 -6.94 6.62
N CYS A 104 4.72 -7.47 6.21
CA CYS A 104 5.83 -6.70 5.66
C CYS A 104 5.89 -6.88 4.15
N TYR A 105 5.73 -5.78 3.42
CA TYR A 105 5.87 -5.72 1.97
C TYR A 105 7.15 -4.97 1.60
N GLU A 106 7.75 -5.34 0.49
CA GLU A 106 8.86 -4.61 -0.13
C GLU A 106 8.36 -3.88 -1.39
N ILE A 107 8.75 -2.62 -1.59
CA ILE A 107 8.53 -1.92 -2.87
C ILE A 107 9.46 -2.52 -3.93
N THR A 108 8.86 -3.21 -4.90
CA THR A 108 9.56 -3.93 -5.97
C THR A 108 9.52 -3.20 -7.31
N GLY A 109 8.65 -2.19 -7.46
CA GLY A 109 8.56 -1.39 -8.68
C GLY A 109 8.06 0.03 -8.42
N ILE A 110 8.61 1.00 -9.17
CA ILE A 110 8.12 2.38 -9.24
C ILE A 110 8.11 2.78 -10.71
N ASN A 111 6.93 2.86 -11.30
CA ASN A 111 6.75 3.06 -12.74
C ASN A 111 6.06 4.40 -13.02
N ASP A 112 6.56 5.12 -14.01
CA ASP A 112 5.98 6.41 -14.43
C ASP A 112 4.67 6.19 -15.18
N LEU A 113 3.59 6.84 -14.72
CA LEU A 113 2.28 6.71 -15.36
C LEU A 113 2.05 7.71 -16.49
N VAL A 114 2.81 8.79 -16.53
CA VAL A 114 2.73 9.81 -17.59
C VAL A 114 4.09 9.89 -18.26
N ARG A 115 4.11 9.57 -19.55
CA ARG A 115 5.28 9.69 -20.43
C ARG A 115 5.25 11.00 -21.19
#